data_AF-A0A6A3HJ77-F1
#
_entry.id   AF-A0A6A3HJ77-F1
#
_cell.length_a   1.000
_cell.length_b   1.000
_cell.length_c   1.000
_cell.angle_alpha   90.00
_cell.angle_beta   90.00
_cell.angle_gamma   90.00
#
_symmetry.space_group_name_H-M   'P 1'
#
loop_
_entity.id
_entity.type
_entity.pdbx_description
1 polymer ?
#
loop_
_entity_poly.entity_id
_entity_poly.type
_entity_poly.pdbx_seq_one_letter_code
_entity_poly.pdbx_strand_id
1 'polypeptide(L)'
;MKIQVSSLKRGTSVLVYGSLVGRVVHTVESGNGRAIVNVELTKFNSFQEFALEHVELYSDAVLSANRIKNAIRQHLSYSVFRARLNFSTWNLLEALQEQRTMMMMRFVKKSASINDLHSMVPLLSSLNSQQFSYGALPEKERIKASLAHYRGVRVLFPLRLNTVKRLINQFRNGILLHPVFVRRILEESEKLFRSMHRSPMNSVQLPPGVKLVVVGDLHGQLEDLLTIMENCGVPSSKNWYLFNGDFVDRGAHGVEIMLLLLAFKLLYPEFVFLNRGNHEERMINEIFGFKEEVYSKYGSESDSSGGWSGVGTSANYSATRLFQLFEAAFDVFPIFALVNRRVFVVHGGLSNHENVTIEELLQLDHRGEPTQGTSRGDELLMHLLWSDPCNEDGWKPSSRGAGVEFGPDITKAFCKRNGLSLIIRSHECRQDGYDIVHDGLLLTVFSASSYCGSQTNMGAYVLLEKGDDNEIQPRVMQFSSQPLQKLKAAGRNEWREKARRLERRALGSLLTIICENHHALMFSFRQSDVTRCGRITKLEWKATLQRVLGVQVNFLSYFRQLTKETKLGGVDYCAFLSESQSALQAMTAAGNDLM
;
A
#
# COMPACT_ATOMS: atom_id res chain seq x y z
N MET A 1 -18.31 -14.85 54.28
CA MET A 1 -19.76 -15.00 54.53
C MET A 1 -20.09 -16.49 54.37
N LYS A 2 -20.71 -17.15 55.37
CA LYS A 2 -21.15 -18.56 55.20
C LYS A 2 -22.25 -18.56 54.14
N ILE A 3 -22.05 -19.32 53.06
CA ILE A 3 -23.02 -19.41 51.97
C ILE A 3 -24.11 -20.41 52.35
N GLN A 4 -25.38 -20.02 52.23
CA GLN A 4 -26.49 -20.98 52.26
C GLN A 4 -26.47 -21.83 50.98
N VAL A 5 -26.50 -23.15 51.13
CA VAL A 5 -26.47 -24.12 50.02
C VAL A 5 -27.51 -23.82 48.92
N SER A 6 -28.63 -23.19 49.28
CA SER A 6 -29.69 -22.74 48.37
C SER A 6 -29.25 -21.77 47.26
N SER A 7 -28.13 -21.08 47.44
CA SER A 7 -27.63 -20.08 46.48
C SER A 7 -26.66 -20.64 45.42
N LEU A 8 -26.23 -21.90 45.55
CA LEU A 8 -25.36 -22.59 44.57
C LEU A 8 -26.17 -23.61 43.75
N LYS A 9 -26.61 -23.20 42.55
CA LYS A 9 -27.40 -24.06 41.65
C LYS A 9 -26.51 -25.07 40.90
N ARG A 10 -26.98 -26.30 40.76
CA ARG A 10 -26.35 -27.32 39.91
C ARG A 10 -26.19 -26.80 38.48
N GLY A 11 -25.01 -27.03 37.88
CA GLY A 11 -24.64 -26.54 36.55
C GLY A 11 -23.95 -25.18 36.51
N THR A 12 -23.78 -24.51 37.66
CA THR A 12 -23.06 -23.23 37.72
C THR A 12 -21.59 -23.40 37.29
N SER A 13 -21.14 -22.58 36.35
CA SER A 13 -19.75 -22.58 35.89
C SER A 13 -18.81 -21.99 36.94
N VAL A 14 -17.75 -22.72 37.27
CA VAL A 14 -16.72 -22.30 38.23
C VAL A 14 -15.51 -21.79 37.45
N LEU A 15 -15.14 -20.53 37.71
CA LEU A 15 -14.01 -19.85 37.09
C LEU A 15 -12.95 -19.58 38.16
N VAL A 16 -11.70 -19.98 37.91
CA VAL A 16 -10.54 -19.64 38.76
C VAL A 16 -9.60 -18.79 37.91
N TYR A 17 -9.29 -17.57 38.38
CA TYR A 17 -8.52 -16.56 37.62
C TYR A 17 -9.02 -16.34 36.17
N GLY A 18 -10.34 -16.40 35.97
CA GLY A 18 -10.97 -16.18 34.66
C GLY A 18 -10.90 -17.38 33.70
N SER A 19 -10.32 -18.50 34.11
CA SER A 19 -10.29 -19.75 33.34
C SER A 19 -11.40 -20.69 33.82
N LEU A 20 -12.17 -21.29 32.90
CA LEU A 20 -13.24 -22.23 33.24
C LEU A 20 -12.62 -23.53 33.74
N VAL A 21 -12.79 -23.80 35.04
CA VAL A 21 -12.21 -24.97 35.69
C VAL A 21 -13.20 -26.14 35.72
N GLY A 22 -14.51 -25.85 35.79
CA GLY A 22 -15.52 -26.90 35.79
C GLY A 22 -16.93 -26.41 36.04
N ARG A 23 -17.85 -27.35 36.33
CA ARG A 23 -19.24 -27.07 36.69
C ARG A 23 -19.62 -27.71 38.01
N VAL A 24 -20.47 -27.03 38.78
CA VAL A 24 -21.01 -27.55 40.03
C VAL A 24 -21.96 -28.72 39.74
N VAL A 25 -21.61 -29.92 40.20
CA VAL A 25 -22.42 -31.13 40.01
C VAL A 25 -23.23 -31.47 41.25
N HIS A 26 -22.67 -31.26 42.44
CA HIS A 26 -23.32 -31.58 43.71
C HIS A 26 -22.92 -30.56 44.79
N THR A 27 -23.85 -30.23 45.68
CA THR A 27 -23.63 -29.36 46.84
C THR A 27 -24.01 -30.12 48.11
N VAL A 28 -23.08 -30.25 49.07
CA VAL A 28 -23.29 -30.94 50.35
C VAL A 28 -23.08 -29.94 51.49
N GLU A 29 -24.00 -29.94 52.47
CA GLU A 29 -23.88 -29.10 53.66
C GLU A 29 -23.08 -29.86 54.72
N SER A 30 -21.91 -29.34 55.12
CA SER A 30 -21.16 -29.89 56.24
C SER A 30 -21.65 -29.27 57.55
N GLY A 31 -21.75 -30.07 58.62
CA GLY A 31 -22.31 -29.71 59.94
C GLY A 31 -21.70 -28.47 60.62
N ASN A 32 -20.64 -27.89 60.07
CA ASN A 32 -20.01 -26.64 60.52
C ASN A 32 -20.52 -25.38 59.77
N GLY A 33 -21.52 -25.52 58.90
CA GLY A 33 -22.07 -24.43 58.07
C GLY A 33 -21.17 -24.04 56.89
N ARG A 34 -20.37 -25.00 56.38
CA ARG A 34 -19.54 -24.87 55.17
C ARG A 34 -20.20 -25.67 54.05
N ALA A 35 -20.35 -25.06 52.87
CA ALA A 35 -20.86 -25.74 51.67
C ALA A 35 -19.69 -26.43 50.94
N ILE A 36 -19.77 -27.75 50.78
CA ILE A 36 -18.85 -28.54 49.96
C ILE A 36 -19.46 -28.63 48.56
N VAL A 37 -18.65 -28.33 47.54
CA VAL A 37 -19.12 -28.28 46.15
C VAL A 37 -18.27 -29.23 45.32
N ASN A 38 -18.92 -30.22 44.72
CA ASN A 38 -18.27 -31.14 43.79
C ASN A 38 -18.25 -30.50 42.40
N VAL A 39 -17.06 -30.20 41.90
CA VAL A 39 -16.86 -29.58 40.59
C VAL A 39 -16.32 -30.64 39.63
N GLU A 40 -17.03 -30.85 38.53
CA GLU A 40 -16.54 -31.68 37.42
C GLU A 40 -15.54 -30.87 36.61
N LEU A 41 -14.29 -31.33 36.57
CA LEU A 41 -13.20 -30.66 35.89
C LEU A 41 -13.24 -30.98 34.39
N THR A 42 -13.22 -29.96 33.54
CA THR A 42 -13.36 -30.12 32.08
C THR A 42 -12.20 -30.85 31.39
N LYS A 43 -11.06 -31.07 32.08
CA LYS A 43 -9.87 -31.74 31.53
C LYS A 43 -9.57 -33.12 32.12
N PHE A 44 -10.23 -33.50 33.21
CA PHE A 44 -9.99 -34.77 33.89
C PHE A 44 -11.35 -35.35 34.27
N ASN A 45 -11.68 -36.55 33.79
CA ASN A 45 -12.89 -37.30 34.19
C ASN A 45 -12.78 -37.80 35.66
N SER A 46 -12.31 -36.95 36.57
CA SER A 46 -12.13 -37.22 37.98
C SER A 46 -12.87 -36.17 38.79
N PHE A 47 -13.55 -36.62 39.84
CA PHE A 47 -14.18 -35.75 40.83
C PHE A 47 -13.15 -35.45 41.90
N GLN A 48 -12.86 -34.16 42.13
CA GLN A 48 -11.99 -33.72 43.21
C GLN A 48 -12.81 -32.86 44.17
N GLU A 49 -12.77 -33.21 45.45
CA GLU A 49 -13.46 -32.47 46.51
C GLU A 49 -12.63 -31.26 46.92
N PHE A 50 -13.26 -30.08 46.93
CA PHE A 50 -12.63 -28.84 47.37
C PHE A 50 -13.44 -28.22 48.52
N ALA A 51 -12.78 -27.91 49.62
CA ALA A 51 -13.35 -27.11 50.69
C ALA A 51 -13.27 -25.63 50.31
N LEU A 52 -14.40 -25.01 49.99
CA LEU A 52 -14.47 -23.59 49.66
C LEU A 52 -14.52 -22.76 50.95
N GLU A 53 -13.40 -22.14 51.32
CA GLU A 53 -13.33 -21.29 52.52
C GLU A 53 -13.96 -19.91 52.32
N HIS A 54 -13.88 -19.38 51.10
CA HIS A 54 -14.44 -18.08 50.74
C HIS A 54 -14.93 -18.10 49.29
N VAL A 55 -16.22 -17.83 49.09
CA VAL A 55 -16.83 -17.66 47.77
C VAL A 55 -17.63 -16.38 47.83
N GLU A 56 -17.31 -15.46 46.93
CA GLU A 56 -18.05 -14.22 46.76
C GLU A 56 -18.81 -14.31 45.44
N LEU A 57 -20.14 -14.25 45.52
CA LEU A 57 -20.96 -14.14 44.33
C LEU A 57 -20.75 -12.75 43.76
N TYR A 58 -20.30 -12.66 42.51
CA TYR A 58 -20.35 -11.39 41.79
C TYR A 58 -21.78 -10.86 41.85
N SER A 59 -21.93 -9.59 42.24
CA SER A 59 -23.24 -8.94 42.17
C SER A 59 -23.80 -9.02 40.76
N ASP A 60 -25.13 -8.97 40.62
CA ASP A 60 -25.78 -9.00 39.30
C ASP A 60 -25.27 -7.88 38.39
N ALA A 61 -24.87 -6.75 38.96
CA ALA A 61 -24.22 -5.65 38.25
C ALA A 61 -22.86 -6.06 37.67
N VAL A 62 -22.01 -6.77 38.43
CA VAL A 62 -20.69 -7.23 37.97
C VAL A 62 -20.81 -8.36 36.95
N LEU A 63 -21.75 -9.29 37.14
CA LEU A 63 -22.05 -10.33 36.15
C LEU A 63 -22.54 -9.72 34.83
N SER A 64 -23.44 -8.75 34.90
CA SER A 64 -23.94 -8.02 33.73
C SER A 64 -22.82 -7.24 33.03
N ALA A 65 -21.98 -6.52 33.78
CA ALA A 65 -20.82 -5.81 33.25
C ALA A 65 -19.83 -6.75 32.55
N ASN A 66 -19.55 -7.93 33.12
CA ASN A 66 -18.68 -8.94 32.50
C ASN A 66 -19.28 -9.53 31.22
N ARG A 67 -20.60 -9.79 31.19
CA ARG A 67 -21.31 -10.22 29.97
C ARG A 67 -21.23 -9.17 28.87
N ILE A 68 -21.48 -7.90 29.20
CA ILE A 68 -21.35 -6.77 28.28
C ILE A 68 -19.90 -6.66 27.76
N LYS A 69 -18.92 -6.72 28.66
CA LYS A 69 -17.49 -6.65 28.30
C LYS A 69 -17.07 -7.82 27.39
N ASN A 70 -17.56 -9.03 27.66
CA ASN A 70 -17.30 -10.19 26.82
C ASN A 70 -17.95 -10.04 25.43
N ALA A 71 -19.21 -9.62 25.36
CA ALA A 71 -19.89 -9.35 24.10
C ALA A 71 -19.18 -8.27 23.28
N ILE A 72 -18.74 -7.18 23.92
CA ILE A 72 -17.94 -6.12 23.28
C ILE A 72 -16.60 -6.68 22.79
N ARG A 73 -15.88 -7.45 23.60
CA ARG A 73 -14.59 -8.07 23.21
C ARG A 73 -14.75 -9.02 22.02
N GLN A 74 -15.77 -9.88 22.03
CA GLN A 74 -16.08 -10.77 20.92
C GLN A 74 -16.41 -9.99 19.65
N HIS A 75 -17.24 -8.95 19.76
CA HIS A 75 -17.58 -8.08 18.64
C HIS A 75 -16.34 -7.35 18.08
N LEU A 76 -15.50 -6.78 18.94
CA LEU A 76 -14.26 -6.11 18.54
C LEU A 76 -13.27 -7.09 17.90
N SER A 77 -13.08 -8.27 18.49
CA SER A 77 -12.23 -9.32 17.93
C SER A 77 -12.71 -9.74 16.54
N TYR A 78 -14.03 -9.91 16.35
CA TYR A 78 -14.61 -10.23 15.05
C TYR A 78 -14.39 -9.08 14.05
N SER A 79 -14.58 -7.83 14.49
CA SER A 79 -14.33 -6.65 13.65
C SER A 79 -12.86 -6.55 13.21
N VAL A 80 -11.90 -6.83 14.10
CA VAL A 80 -10.46 -6.84 13.77
C VAL A 80 -10.13 -7.99 12.82
N PHE A 81 -10.67 -9.19 13.07
CA PHE A 81 -10.54 -10.33 12.16
C PHE A 81 -11.02 -9.96 10.75
N ARG A 82 -12.21 -9.36 10.63
CA ARG A 82 -12.73 -8.96 9.32
C ARG A 82 -11.90 -7.87 8.67
N ALA A 83 -11.40 -6.88 9.43
CA ALA A 83 -10.53 -5.84 8.88
C ALA A 83 -9.26 -6.46 8.28
N ARG A 84 -8.60 -7.38 8.99
CA ARG A 84 -7.41 -8.11 8.50
C ARG A 84 -7.71 -8.98 7.28
N LEU A 85 -8.85 -9.67 7.28
CA LEU A 85 -9.31 -10.47 6.14
C LEU A 85 -9.51 -9.60 4.88
N ASN A 86 -10.19 -8.46 5.02
CA ASN A 86 -10.44 -7.55 3.90
C ASN A 86 -9.16 -6.87 3.43
N PHE A 87 -8.25 -6.53 4.35
CA PHE A 87 -6.92 -6.02 4.02
C PHE A 87 -6.12 -7.02 3.18
N SER A 88 -6.01 -8.27 3.64
CA SER A 88 -5.32 -9.33 2.89
C SER A 88 -5.96 -9.61 1.52
N THR A 89 -7.29 -9.61 1.46
CA THR A 89 -8.01 -9.81 0.19
C THR A 89 -7.74 -8.65 -0.76
N TRP A 90 -7.73 -7.41 -0.28
CA TRP A 90 -7.45 -6.26 -1.11
C TRP A 90 -6.02 -6.27 -1.66
N ASN A 91 -5.01 -6.54 -0.83
CA ASN A 91 -3.61 -6.66 -1.29
C ASN A 91 -3.47 -7.69 -2.43
N LEU A 92 -4.19 -8.82 -2.33
CA LEU A 92 -4.20 -9.83 -3.39
C LEU A 92 -4.84 -9.30 -4.69
N LEU A 93 -5.95 -8.55 -4.57
CA LEU A 93 -6.62 -7.96 -5.73
C LEU A 93 -5.77 -6.89 -6.41
N GLU A 94 -4.99 -6.13 -5.63
CA GLU A 94 -4.02 -5.17 -6.16
C GLU A 94 -2.91 -5.84 -6.97
N ALA A 95 -2.29 -6.88 -6.41
CA ALA A 95 -1.29 -7.66 -7.13
C ALA A 95 -1.84 -8.24 -8.45
N LEU A 96 -3.11 -8.63 -8.49
CA LEU A 96 -3.78 -9.09 -9.71
C LEU A 96 -4.03 -7.96 -10.72
N GLN A 97 -4.34 -6.74 -10.26
CA GLN A 97 -4.49 -5.60 -11.14
C GLN A 97 -3.16 -5.26 -11.81
N GLU A 98 -2.08 -5.21 -11.03
CA GLU A 98 -0.70 -5.06 -11.55
C GLU A 98 -0.35 -6.18 -12.54
N GLN A 99 -0.71 -7.43 -12.23
CA GLN A 99 -0.50 -8.58 -13.12
C GLN A 99 -1.21 -8.41 -14.48
N ARG A 100 -2.48 -8.00 -14.47
CA ARG A 100 -3.25 -7.73 -15.69
C ARG A 100 -2.59 -6.63 -16.51
N THR A 101 -2.16 -5.55 -15.85
CA THR A 101 -1.43 -4.43 -16.47
C THR A 101 -0.13 -4.92 -17.11
N MET A 102 0.69 -5.69 -16.43
CA MET A 102 1.94 -6.25 -16.97
C MET A 102 1.69 -7.20 -18.14
N MET A 103 0.61 -8.00 -18.12
CA MET A 103 0.22 -8.82 -19.27
C MET A 103 -0.15 -7.97 -20.48
N MET A 104 -0.93 -6.90 -20.29
CA MET A 104 -1.27 -5.97 -21.36
C MET A 104 -0.01 -5.31 -21.95
N MET A 105 0.92 -4.87 -21.10
CA MET A 105 2.19 -4.31 -21.56
C MET A 105 2.99 -5.29 -22.42
N ARG A 106 3.09 -6.56 -21.99
CA ARG A 106 3.77 -7.60 -22.77
C ARG A 106 3.11 -7.85 -24.12
N PHE A 107 1.78 -7.81 -24.17
CA PHE A 107 1.05 -7.95 -25.42
C PHE A 107 1.33 -6.78 -26.36
N VAL A 108 1.16 -5.54 -25.88
CA VAL A 108 1.42 -4.30 -26.66
C VAL A 108 2.84 -4.30 -27.21
N LYS A 109 3.85 -4.57 -26.37
CA LYS A 109 5.27 -4.61 -26.76
C LYS A 109 5.61 -5.76 -27.73
N LYS A 110 4.92 -6.90 -27.68
CA LYS A 110 5.09 -8.02 -28.64
C LYS A 110 4.37 -7.79 -29.98
N SER A 111 3.24 -7.08 -29.94
CA SER A 111 2.44 -6.76 -31.14
C SER A 111 2.98 -5.57 -31.92
N ALA A 112 3.73 -4.68 -31.28
CA ALA A 112 4.44 -3.59 -31.95
C ALA A 112 5.76 -4.12 -32.53
N SER A 113 5.93 -4.05 -33.85
CA SER A 113 7.23 -4.24 -34.49
C SER A 113 8.25 -3.30 -33.85
N ILE A 114 9.49 -3.74 -33.64
CA ILE A 114 10.58 -2.92 -33.10
C ILE A 114 10.76 -1.63 -33.91
N ASN A 115 10.41 -1.64 -35.21
CA ASN A 115 10.41 -0.46 -36.07
C ASN A 115 9.22 0.50 -35.81
N ASP A 116 8.10 0.02 -35.25
CA ASP A 116 6.94 0.86 -34.90
C ASP A 116 7.09 1.49 -33.51
N LEU A 117 7.72 0.78 -32.56
CA LEU A 117 8.13 1.36 -31.28
C LEU A 117 9.22 2.43 -31.46
N HIS A 118 10.20 2.19 -32.34
CA HIS A 118 11.20 3.20 -32.74
C HIS A 118 10.66 4.27 -33.69
N SER A 119 9.49 4.11 -34.32
CA SER A 119 8.83 5.18 -35.09
C SER A 119 7.82 6.00 -34.26
N MET A 120 7.52 5.58 -33.03
CA MET A 120 6.83 6.41 -32.03
C MET A 120 7.78 7.32 -31.23
N VAL A 121 9.08 7.03 -31.21
CA VAL A 121 10.13 7.88 -30.61
C VAL A 121 10.49 9.14 -31.44
N PRO A 122 10.35 9.22 -32.79
CA PRO A 122 10.61 10.40 -33.59
C PRO A 122 9.34 11.16 -34.02
N LEU A 123 8.14 10.75 -33.60
CA LEU A 123 6.98 11.66 -33.63
C LEU A 123 7.17 12.87 -32.69
N LEU A 124 8.15 12.77 -31.77
CA LEU A 124 8.61 13.83 -30.87
C LEU A 124 9.36 14.99 -31.58
N SER A 125 9.77 14.84 -32.85
CA SER A 125 10.37 15.93 -33.62
C SER A 125 9.46 16.48 -34.74
N SER A 126 8.44 15.74 -35.18
CA SER A 126 7.54 16.17 -36.27
C SER A 126 6.23 16.84 -35.82
N LEU A 127 5.87 16.75 -34.53
CA LEU A 127 4.73 17.49 -33.96
C LEU A 127 5.04 18.96 -33.63
N ASN A 128 6.24 19.44 -33.94
CA ASN A 128 6.61 20.86 -33.82
C ASN A 128 6.13 21.74 -35.00
N SER A 129 5.29 21.20 -35.89
CA SER A 129 4.82 21.91 -37.08
C SER A 129 3.35 21.62 -37.42
N GLN A 130 2.45 21.72 -36.43
CA GLN A 130 1.08 22.09 -36.72
C GLN A 130 0.85 23.56 -36.32
N GLN A 131 1.04 24.43 -37.32
CA GLN A 131 0.53 25.79 -37.30
C GLN A 131 -0.99 25.75 -37.10
N PHE A 132 -1.47 26.16 -35.93
CA PHE A 132 -2.84 26.66 -35.78
C PHE A 132 -2.84 28.19 -35.74
N SER A 133 -3.79 28.70 -36.52
CA SER A 133 -3.95 30.03 -37.12
C SER A 133 -4.19 31.19 -36.14
N TYR A 134 -3.61 32.34 -36.50
CA TYR A 134 -4.02 33.74 -36.29
C TYR A 134 -4.76 34.13 -35.00
N GLY A 135 -4.04 34.83 -34.10
CA GLY A 135 -4.63 35.68 -33.05
C GLY A 135 -4.08 35.53 -31.63
N ALA A 136 -3.25 34.52 -31.34
CA ALA A 136 -2.76 34.26 -29.98
C ALA A 136 -1.53 35.12 -29.61
N LEU A 137 -1.56 35.74 -28.43
CA LEU A 137 -0.43 36.47 -27.84
C LEU A 137 0.86 35.61 -27.82
N PRO A 138 2.05 36.20 -28.04
CA PRO A 138 3.33 35.51 -27.89
C PRO A 138 3.42 34.76 -26.54
N GLU A 139 4.06 33.59 -26.51
CA GLU A 139 4.16 32.75 -25.29
C GLU A 139 4.70 33.52 -24.07
N LYS A 140 5.70 34.38 -24.29
CA LYS A 140 6.27 35.25 -23.25
C LYS A 140 5.23 36.19 -22.63
N GLU A 141 4.29 36.71 -23.44
CA GLU A 141 3.22 37.59 -22.97
C GLU A 141 2.14 36.79 -22.25
N ARG A 142 1.80 35.59 -22.73
CA ARG A 142 0.90 34.66 -22.01
C ARG A 142 1.45 34.29 -20.63
N ILE A 143 2.75 34.00 -20.54
CA ILE A 143 3.44 33.76 -19.26
C ILE A 143 3.36 34.99 -18.36
N LYS A 144 3.67 36.19 -18.88
CA LYS A 144 3.60 37.43 -18.09
C LYS A 144 2.19 37.69 -17.57
N ALA A 145 1.17 37.50 -18.39
CA ALA A 145 -0.24 37.66 -18.03
C ALA A 145 -0.68 36.64 -16.96
N SER A 146 -0.33 35.36 -17.12
CA SER A 146 -0.64 34.31 -16.14
C SER A 146 0.02 34.56 -14.78
N LEU A 147 1.26 35.05 -14.77
CA LEU A 147 2.01 35.34 -13.55
C LEU A 147 1.56 36.62 -12.82
N ALA A 148 0.87 37.54 -13.50
CA ALA A 148 0.40 38.80 -12.90
C ALA A 148 -0.63 38.56 -11.79
N HIS A 149 -1.49 37.55 -11.98
CA HIS A 149 -2.57 37.18 -11.06
C HIS A 149 -2.18 36.05 -10.10
N TYR A 150 -1.07 35.34 -10.36
CA TYR A 150 -0.58 34.27 -9.49
C TYR A 150 -0.04 34.83 -8.16
N ARG A 151 -0.63 34.38 -7.05
CA ARG A 151 -0.26 34.75 -5.68
C ARG A 151 0.47 33.63 -4.92
N GLY A 152 0.67 32.48 -5.56
CA GLY A 152 1.43 31.37 -4.97
C GLY A 152 2.93 31.62 -4.89
N VAL A 153 3.64 30.58 -4.48
CA VAL A 153 5.10 30.55 -4.34
C VAL A 153 5.73 30.66 -5.72
N ARG A 154 6.65 31.63 -5.84
CA ARG A 154 7.51 31.80 -7.00
C ARG A 154 8.82 31.07 -6.74
N VAL A 155 9.10 30.04 -7.52
CA VAL A 155 10.29 29.21 -7.36
C VAL A 155 11.42 29.82 -8.18
N LEU A 156 12.45 30.29 -7.48
CA LEU A 156 13.64 30.91 -8.04
C LEU A 156 14.87 30.14 -7.57
N PHE A 157 15.90 30.12 -8.41
CA PHE A 157 17.17 29.45 -8.15
C PHE A 157 18.28 30.49 -7.90
N PRO A 158 19.21 30.26 -6.96
CA PRO A 158 19.31 29.07 -6.10
C PRO A 158 18.15 28.98 -5.10
N LEU A 159 17.67 27.76 -4.86
CA LEU A 159 16.52 27.51 -4.01
C LEU A 159 16.86 27.81 -2.54
N ARG A 160 15.88 28.30 -1.78
CA ARG A 160 16.04 28.60 -0.34
C ARG A 160 15.04 27.79 0.47
N LEU A 161 15.43 27.39 1.69
CA LEU A 161 14.56 26.63 2.60
C LEU A 161 13.21 27.33 2.83
N ASN A 162 13.20 28.66 2.94
CA ASN A 162 11.96 29.42 3.12
C ASN A 162 10.99 29.26 1.92
N THR A 163 11.52 29.16 0.69
CA THR A 163 10.72 28.90 -0.51
C THR A 163 10.06 27.53 -0.44
N VAL A 164 10.81 26.49 -0.04
CA VAL A 164 10.28 25.12 0.09
C VAL A 164 9.26 25.01 1.24
N LYS A 165 9.52 25.65 2.39
CA LYS A 165 8.54 25.73 3.49
C LYS A 165 7.23 26.41 3.08
N ARG A 166 7.31 27.48 2.28
CA ARG A 166 6.11 28.10 1.71
C ARG A 166 5.41 27.17 0.72
N LEU A 167 6.15 26.36 -0.04
CA LEU A 167 5.58 25.38 -0.96
C LEU A 167 4.82 24.27 -0.20
N ILE A 168 5.37 23.79 0.91
CA ILE A 168 4.67 22.88 1.85
C ILE A 168 3.33 23.48 2.28
N ASN A 169 3.33 24.72 2.76
CA ASN A 169 2.09 25.38 3.17
C ASN A 169 1.13 25.60 1.99
N GLN A 170 1.64 25.86 0.79
CA GLN A 170 0.81 26.04 -0.38
C GLN A 170 0.07 24.73 -0.74
N PHE A 171 0.80 23.62 -0.81
CA PHE A 171 0.22 22.31 -1.13
C PHE A 171 -0.68 21.77 -0.02
N ARG A 172 -0.34 22.02 1.25
CA ARG A 172 -1.23 21.73 2.38
C ARG A 172 -2.61 22.38 2.25
N ASN A 173 -2.67 23.56 1.62
CA ASN A 173 -3.91 24.29 1.37
C ASN A 173 -4.55 23.98 0.00
N GLY A 174 -4.06 22.97 -0.73
CA GLY A 174 -4.59 22.57 -2.03
C GLY A 174 -4.35 23.58 -3.15
N ILE A 175 -3.38 24.49 -3.01
CA ILE A 175 -3.08 25.51 -4.01
C ILE A 175 -2.02 24.96 -4.98
N LEU A 176 -2.37 24.85 -6.26
CA LEU A 176 -1.46 24.33 -7.28
C LEU A 176 -0.26 25.27 -7.55
N LEU A 177 0.90 24.67 -7.83
CA LEU A 177 2.07 25.43 -8.28
C LEU A 177 1.91 25.79 -9.76
N HIS A 178 2.18 27.04 -10.10
CA HIS A 178 2.08 27.54 -11.47
C HIS A 178 2.94 26.70 -12.46
N PRO A 179 2.44 26.33 -13.66
CA PRO A 179 3.14 25.49 -14.64
C PRO A 179 4.59 25.90 -14.94
N VAL A 180 4.85 27.21 -15.04
CA VAL A 180 6.20 27.77 -15.21
C VAL A 180 7.18 27.32 -14.13
N PHE A 181 6.75 27.27 -12.87
CA PHE A 181 7.61 26.84 -11.77
C PHE A 181 7.69 25.32 -11.66
N VAL A 182 6.63 24.59 -12.05
CA VAL A 182 6.63 23.12 -12.18
C VAL A 182 7.69 22.70 -13.18
N ARG A 183 7.60 23.20 -14.43
CA ARG A 183 8.59 22.95 -15.48
C ARG A 183 10.00 23.26 -15.02
N ARG A 184 10.20 24.41 -14.36
CA ARG A 184 11.53 24.81 -13.87
C ARG A 184 12.10 23.85 -12.82
N ILE A 185 11.27 23.35 -11.90
CA ILE A 185 11.72 22.32 -10.93
C ILE A 185 12.13 21.06 -11.66
N LEU A 186 11.32 20.60 -12.63
CA LEU A 186 11.59 19.37 -13.38
C LEU A 186 12.88 19.47 -14.20
N GLU A 187 13.05 20.54 -14.96
CA GLU A 187 14.25 20.75 -15.79
C GLU A 187 15.53 20.88 -14.95
N GLU A 188 15.49 21.61 -13.83
CA GLU A 188 16.66 21.71 -12.94
C GLU A 188 16.95 20.39 -12.22
N SER A 189 15.90 19.62 -11.88
CA SER A 189 16.06 18.30 -11.28
C SER A 189 16.70 17.32 -12.25
N GLU A 190 16.22 17.26 -13.49
CA GLU A 190 16.79 16.40 -14.52
C GLU A 190 18.29 16.71 -14.75
N LYS A 191 18.66 18.01 -14.83
CA LYS A 191 20.07 18.43 -14.93
C LYS A 191 20.89 17.95 -13.72
N LEU A 192 20.36 18.10 -12.52
CA LEU A 192 21.02 17.64 -11.29
C LEU A 192 21.22 16.12 -11.32
N PHE A 193 20.17 15.36 -11.63
CA PHE A 193 20.24 13.89 -11.67
C PHE A 193 21.20 13.39 -12.76
N ARG A 194 21.16 13.95 -13.97
CA ARG A 194 22.08 13.54 -15.05
C ARG A 194 23.55 13.84 -14.73
N SER A 195 23.83 14.92 -13.99
CA SER A 195 25.18 15.31 -13.61
C SER A 195 25.72 14.51 -12.42
N MET A 196 24.90 14.29 -11.39
CA MET A 196 25.27 13.64 -10.13
C MET A 196 25.14 12.12 -10.17
N HIS A 197 24.09 11.59 -10.79
CA HIS A 197 23.72 10.18 -10.77
C HIS A 197 24.06 9.53 -12.12
N ARG A 198 25.35 9.25 -12.30
CA ARG A 198 25.83 8.38 -13.39
C ARG A 198 25.72 6.89 -13.06
N SER A 199 25.54 6.58 -11.78
CA SER A 199 25.40 5.22 -11.26
C SER A 199 23.95 4.98 -10.83
N PRO A 200 23.44 3.75 -10.93
CA PRO A 200 22.14 3.37 -10.38
C PRO A 200 22.08 3.39 -8.85
N MET A 201 23.19 3.68 -8.17
CA MET A 201 23.30 3.63 -6.70
C MET A 201 23.40 5.02 -6.07
N ASN A 202 22.55 5.28 -5.07
CA ASN A 202 22.77 6.29 -4.05
C ASN A 202 23.79 5.78 -3.01
N SER A 203 25.03 6.27 -3.05
CA SER A 203 26.05 5.97 -2.03
C SER A 203 25.86 6.87 -0.81
N VAL A 204 25.49 6.32 0.34
CA VAL A 204 25.19 7.10 1.54
C VAL A 204 26.19 6.76 2.65
N GLN A 205 27.00 7.73 3.05
CA GLN A 205 27.90 7.61 4.21
C GLN A 205 27.38 8.46 5.35
N LEU A 206 26.65 7.83 6.26
CA LEU A 206 25.98 8.45 7.39
C LEU A 206 26.99 8.87 8.48
N PRO A 207 27.16 10.18 8.75
CA PRO A 207 28.03 10.66 9.81
C PRO A 207 27.44 10.41 11.21
N PRO A 208 28.29 10.37 12.26
CA PRO A 208 27.81 10.34 13.64
C PRO A 208 26.92 11.56 13.97
N GLY A 209 25.84 11.34 14.72
CA GLY A 209 24.90 12.41 15.12
C GLY A 209 23.98 12.92 14.00
N VAL A 210 24.00 12.29 12.82
CA VAL A 210 23.04 12.52 11.73
C VAL A 210 22.06 11.36 11.70
N LYS A 211 20.78 11.68 11.55
CA LYS A 211 19.73 10.68 11.33
C LYS A 211 19.35 10.61 9.86
N LEU A 212 19.19 9.40 9.34
CA LEU A 212 18.64 9.13 8.02
C LEU A 212 17.25 8.54 8.17
N VAL A 213 16.26 9.25 7.63
CA VAL A 213 14.86 8.82 7.59
C VAL A 213 14.61 8.10 6.27
N VAL A 214 14.41 6.79 6.33
CA VAL A 214 14.02 5.96 5.18
C VAL A 214 12.50 5.90 5.11
N VAL A 215 11.95 6.44 4.03
CA VAL A 215 10.51 6.51 3.76
C VAL A 215 10.22 5.55 2.62
N GLY A 216 9.24 4.66 2.80
CA GLY A 216 8.74 3.78 1.75
C GLY A 216 7.73 4.50 0.86
N ASP A 217 6.77 3.74 0.36
CA ASP A 217 5.78 4.22 -0.62
C ASP A 217 4.90 5.31 -0.01
N LEU A 218 4.58 6.32 -0.83
CA LEU A 218 3.71 7.44 -0.46
C LEU A 218 2.43 7.51 -1.31
N HIS A 219 2.48 7.04 -2.56
CA HIS A 219 1.34 6.93 -3.47
C HIS A 219 0.38 8.13 -3.44
N GLY A 220 0.91 9.33 -3.64
CA GLY A 220 0.09 10.54 -3.69
C GLY A 220 -0.63 10.91 -2.38
N GLN A 221 -0.23 10.39 -1.21
CA GLN A 221 -0.75 10.76 0.10
C GLN A 221 0.10 11.86 0.77
N LEU A 222 -0.18 13.12 0.40
CA LEU A 222 0.58 14.27 0.89
C LEU A 222 0.51 14.41 2.42
N GLU A 223 -0.63 14.07 3.04
CA GLU A 223 -0.80 14.04 4.50
C GLU A 223 0.24 13.19 5.22
N ASP A 224 0.61 12.05 4.64
CA ASP A 224 1.57 11.13 5.24
C ASP A 224 2.98 11.71 5.18
N LEU A 225 3.37 12.25 4.01
CA LEU A 225 4.65 12.95 3.85
C LEU A 225 4.76 14.12 4.86
N LEU A 226 3.71 14.92 5.00
CA LEU A 226 3.68 16.03 5.93
C LEU A 226 3.76 15.56 7.39
N THR A 227 3.07 14.47 7.74
CA THR A 227 3.12 13.89 9.09
C THR A 227 4.52 13.37 9.42
N ILE A 228 5.20 12.72 8.46
CA ILE A 228 6.60 12.29 8.63
C ILE A 228 7.50 13.51 8.84
N MET A 229 7.34 14.57 8.05
CA MET A 229 8.12 15.81 8.19
C MET A 229 7.81 16.57 9.48
N GLU A 230 6.61 16.49 10.02
CA GLU A 230 6.26 17.05 11.33
C GLU A 230 6.92 16.25 12.47
N ASN A 231 6.91 14.92 12.38
CA ASN A 231 7.51 14.04 13.39
C ASN A 231 9.05 14.09 13.39
N CYS A 232 9.65 14.11 12.21
CA CYS A 232 11.11 14.03 12.06
C CYS A 232 11.77 15.40 11.81
N GLY A 233 11.01 16.42 11.42
CA GLY A 233 11.53 17.68 10.90
C GLY A 233 11.95 17.57 9.44
N VAL A 234 11.80 18.65 8.67
CA VAL A 234 12.18 18.70 7.24
C VAL A 234 13.68 18.38 7.01
N PRO A 235 14.07 17.98 5.78
CA PRO A 235 15.46 17.76 5.42
C PRO A 235 16.40 18.89 5.86
N SER A 236 17.54 18.52 6.43
CA SER A 236 18.58 19.44 6.91
C SER A 236 19.92 18.71 7.05
N SER A 237 20.98 19.41 7.42
CA SER A 237 22.30 18.80 7.64
C SER A 237 22.33 17.71 8.72
N LYS A 238 21.36 17.71 9.65
CA LYS A 238 21.23 16.68 10.71
C LYS A 238 20.14 15.65 10.43
N ASN A 239 19.21 15.94 9.52
CA ASN A 239 18.07 15.09 9.19
C ASN A 239 18.08 14.79 7.70
N TRP A 240 18.67 13.67 7.32
CA TRP A 240 18.73 13.21 5.94
C TRP A 240 17.51 12.34 5.63
N TYR A 241 17.16 12.23 4.36
CA TYR A 241 16.01 11.48 3.90
C TYR A 241 16.36 10.61 2.71
N LEU A 242 15.88 9.37 2.71
CA LEU A 242 15.88 8.47 1.57
C LEU A 242 14.44 8.04 1.32
N PHE A 243 13.89 8.42 0.17
CA PHE A 243 12.56 8.00 -0.27
C PHE A 243 12.70 6.85 -1.26
N ASN A 244 12.08 5.72 -0.96
CA ASN A 244 12.35 4.44 -1.59
C ASN A 244 11.25 4.03 -2.58
N GLY A 245 11.05 4.86 -3.60
CA GLY A 245 10.10 4.63 -4.70
C GLY A 245 8.63 4.86 -4.37
N ASP A 246 7.80 4.80 -5.40
CA ASP A 246 6.33 4.83 -5.34
C ASP A 246 5.79 6.10 -4.68
N PHE A 247 6.16 7.24 -5.27
CA PHE A 247 5.76 8.57 -4.84
C PHE A 247 4.38 8.96 -5.34
N VAL A 248 4.02 8.47 -6.52
CA VAL A 248 2.84 8.85 -7.31
C VAL A 248 1.86 7.69 -7.50
N ASP A 249 0.81 7.92 -8.29
CA ASP A 249 -0.34 7.05 -8.52
C ASP A 249 -1.20 6.81 -7.27
N ARG A 250 -2.42 6.29 -7.49
CA ARG A 250 -3.43 5.90 -6.49
C ARG A 250 -4.02 7.05 -5.67
N GLY A 251 -3.17 7.83 -4.99
CA GLY A 251 -3.57 9.04 -4.26
C GLY A 251 -3.70 10.25 -5.17
N ALA A 252 -4.36 11.29 -4.67
CA ALA A 252 -4.70 12.48 -5.46
C ALA A 252 -3.63 13.58 -5.44
N HIS A 253 -2.51 13.37 -4.73
CA HIS A 253 -1.47 14.38 -4.50
C HIS A 253 -0.06 13.96 -4.94
N GLY A 254 0.06 13.12 -5.97
CA GLY A 254 1.34 12.69 -6.52
C GLY A 254 2.17 13.86 -7.05
N VAL A 255 1.53 14.83 -7.72
CA VAL A 255 2.18 16.04 -8.24
C VAL A 255 2.83 16.85 -7.11
N GLU A 256 2.10 17.10 -6.02
CA GLU A 256 2.59 17.88 -4.89
C GLU A 256 3.74 17.18 -4.17
N ILE A 257 3.62 15.86 -3.96
CA ILE A 257 4.69 15.05 -3.36
C ILE A 257 5.94 15.13 -4.22
N MET A 258 5.83 14.82 -5.51
CA MET A 258 7.00 14.79 -6.38
C MET A 258 7.69 16.16 -6.46
N LEU A 259 6.92 17.25 -6.58
CA LEU A 259 7.47 18.60 -6.60
C LEU A 259 8.15 18.98 -5.28
N LEU A 260 7.64 18.55 -4.12
CA LEU A 260 8.30 18.76 -2.83
C LEU A 260 9.60 17.96 -2.71
N LEU A 261 9.57 16.68 -3.08
CA LEU A 261 10.75 15.81 -3.01
C LEU A 261 11.86 16.34 -3.93
N LEU A 262 11.54 16.74 -5.17
CA LEU A 262 12.48 17.37 -6.10
C LEU A 262 12.99 18.71 -5.58
N ALA A 263 12.12 19.56 -5.02
CA ALA A 263 12.55 20.82 -4.41
C ALA A 263 13.53 20.59 -3.26
N PHE A 264 13.31 19.59 -2.40
CA PHE A 264 14.25 19.23 -1.36
C PHE A 264 15.54 18.61 -1.90
N LYS A 265 15.48 17.80 -2.96
CA LYS A 265 16.68 17.27 -3.64
C LYS A 265 17.54 18.39 -4.24
N LEU A 266 16.90 19.38 -4.87
CA LEU A 266 17.58 20.56 -5.42
C LEU A 266 18.18 21.45 -4.33
N LEU A 267 17.53 21.55 -3.18
CA LEU A 267 18.02 22.33 -2.05
C LEU A 267 19.17 21.63 -1.30
N TYR A 268 19.06 20.31 -1.12
CA TYR A 268 19.97 19.49 -0.32
C TYR A 268 20.36 18.20 -1.07
N PRO A 269 21.15 18.32 -2.16
CA PRO A 269 21.51 17.18 -3.01
C PRO A 269 22.24 16.06 -2.25
N GLU A 270 23.00 16.42 -1.21
CA GLU A 270 23.77 15.49 -0.39
C GLU A 270 22.97 14.84 0.75
N PHE A 271 21.77 15.34 1.07
CA PHE A 271 21.00 14.91 2.25
C PHE A 271 19.64 14.29 1.89
N VAL A 272 19.23 14.37 0.63
CA VAL A 272 17.95 13.86 0.14
C VAL A 272 18.24 12.90 -1.01
N PHE A 273 17.79 11.66 -0.85
CA PHE A 273 18.01 10.57 -1.79
C PHE A 273 16.66 10.06 -2.26
N LEU A 274 16.54 9.80 -3.56
CA LEU A 274 15.35 9.23 -4.18
C LEU A 274 15.79 7.97 -4.90
N ASN A 275 15.15 6.84 -4.59
CA ASN A 275 15.22 5.63 -5.40
C ASN A 275 13.95 5.54 -6.25
N ARG A 276 14.04 4.95 -7.44
CA ARG A 276 12.91 4.68 -8.32
C ARG A 276 12.08 3.51 -7.78
N GLY A 277 10.76 3.63 -7.78
CA GLY A 277 9.82 2.53 -7.60
C GLY A 277 9.24 2.05 -8.92
N ASN A 278 8.36 1.05 -8.87
CA ASN A 278 7.68 0.58 -10.09
C ASN A 278 6.59 1.54 -10.56
N HIS A 279 6.07 2.40 -9.68
CA HIS A 279 5.14 3.48 -10.04
C HIS A 279 5.81 4.72 -10.64
N GLU A 280 7.12 4.73 -10.83
CA GLU A 280 7.82 5.74 -11.65
C GLU A 280 8.14 5.19 -13.05
N GLU A 281 7.21 4.41 -13.62
CA GLU A 281 7.23 3.84 -14.97
C GLU A 281 6.04 4.36 -15.79
N ARG A 282 6.28 4.74 -17.05
CA ARG A 282 5.30 5.42 -17.90
C ARG A 282 3.95 4.73 -17.95
N MET A 283 3.99 3.45 -18.28
CA MET A 283 2.80 2.64 -18.52
C MET A 283 2.00 2.43 -17.24
N ILE A 284 2.66 2.43 -16.07
CA ILE A 284 2.01 2.36 -14.77
C ILE A 284 1.28 3.68 -14.50
N ASN A 285 1.93 4.82 -14.73
CA ASN A 285 1.32 6.14 -14.55
C ASN A 285 0.11 6.41 -15.47
N GLU A 286 0.06 5.79 -16.65
CA GLU A 286 -1.12 5.88 -17.54
C GLU A 286 -2.35 5.14 -16.99
N ILE A 287 -2.15 4.07 -16.24
CA ILE A 287 -3.21 3.16 -15.79
C ILE A 287 -3.65 3.47 -14.35
N PHE A 288 -2.72 3.87 -13.48
CA PHE A 288 -2.96 4.00 -12.03
C PHE A 288 -3.15 5.43 -11.54
N GLY A 289 -3.22 6.39 -12.47
CA GLY A 289 -3.87 7.69 -12.24
C GLY A 289 -2.96 8.92 -12.24
N PHE A 290 -1.63 8.79 -12.19
CA PHE A 290 -0.75 9.96 -12.16
C PHE A 290 -0.84 10.81 -13.43
N LYS A 291 -0.97 10.17 -14.61
CA LYS A 291 -1.22 10.89 -15.86
C LYS A 291 -2.53 11.68 -15.79
N GLU A 292 -3.61 11.05 -15.32
CA GLU A 292 -4.90 11.70 -15.14
C GLU A 292 -4.80 12.85 -14.13
N GLU A 293 -4.06 12.69 -13.04
CA GLU A 293 -3.82 13.73 -12.04
C GLU A 293 -3.14 14.96 -12.66
N VAL A 294 -2.07 14.77 -13.45
CA VAL A 294 -1.37 15.86 -14.14
C VAL A 294 -2.31 16.57 -15.12
N TYR A 295 -3.11 15.82 -15.87
CA TYR A 295 -4.07 16.38 -16.82
C TYR A 295 -5.22 17.12 -16.12
N SER A 296 -5.73 16.61 -15.01
CA SER A 296 -6.77 17.26 -14.22
C SER A 296 -6.27 18.58 -13.61
N LYS A 297 -5.02 18.61 -13.12
CA LYS A 297 -4.43 19.81 -12.47
C LYS A 297 -3.95 20.87 -13.46
N TYR A 298 -3.49 20.45 -14.64
CA TYR A 298 -2.82 21.35 -15.59
C TYR A 298 -3.44 21.40 -16.99
N GLY A 299 -4.49 20.62 -17.26
CA GLY A 299 -5.16 20.53 -18.55
C GLY A 299 -6.52 21.23 -18.60
N SER A 300 -6.74 22.02 -19.65
CA SER A 300 -7.89 21.89 -20.56
C SER A 300 -7.70 22.79 -21.79
N GLU A 301 -7.89 22.24 -22.99
CA GLU A 301 -7.86 22.96 -24.28
C GLU A 301 -9.23 23.58 -24.66
N SER A 302 -10.30 23.28 -23.90
CA SER A 302 -11.69 23.64 -24.25
C SER A 302 -12.30 24.80 -23.46
N ASP A 303 -11.69 25.28 -22.38
CA ASP A 303 -12.22 26.40 -21.60
C ASP A 303 -11.43 27.68 -21.90
N SER A 304 -12.05 28.57 -22.67
CA SER A 304 -11.64 29.97 -22.82
C SER A 304 -11.65 30.77 -21.50
N SER A 305 -11.98 30.12 -20.38
CA SER A 305 -12.06 30.60 -19.00
C SER A 305 -11.15 29.84 -18.01
N GLY A 306 -10.36 28.85 -18.45
CA GLY A 306 -9.56 27.94 -17.59
C GLY A 306 -8.23 28.49 -17.06
N GLY A 307 -8.28 29.27 -15.98
CA GLY A 307 -7.28 29.34 -14.89
C GLY A 307 -5.90 29.97 -15.11
N TRP A 308 -5.21 29.75 -16.24
CA TRP A 308 -3.81 30.18 -16.45
C TRP A 308 -3.60 31.04 -17.71
N SER A 309 -4.62 31.79 -18.14
CA SER A 309 -4.53 32.74 -19.25
C SER A 309 -3.97 32.13 -20.56
N GLY A 310 -4.34 30.88 -20.88
CA GLY A 310 -3.90 30.20 -22.11
C GLY A 310 -2.44 29.71 -22.12
N VAL A 311 -1.77 29.64 -20.96
CA VAL A 311 -0.43 29.02 -20.85
C VAL A 311 -0.52 27.49 -20.94
N GLY A 312 -1.61 26.89 -20.45
CA GLY A 312 -1.84 25.44 -20.54
C GLY A 312 -2.01 24.90 -21.97
N THR A 313 -2.23 25.78 -22.96
CA THR A 313 -2.27 25.42 -24.40
C THR A 313 -0.95 25.72 -25.12
N SER A 314 0.07 26.20 -24.41
CA SER A 314 1.43 26.30 -24.98
C SER A 314 2.04 24.91 -25.07
N ALA A 315 2.71 24.61 -26.18
CA ALA A 315 3.51 23.40 -26.37
C ALA A 315 4.54 23.18 -25.24
N ASN A 316 4.94 24.24 -24.56
CA ASN A 316 5.95 24.22 -23.50
C ASN A 316 5.40 24.01 -22.09
N TYR A 317 4.10 24.23 -21.85
CA TYR A 317 3.50 24.21 -20.51
C TYR A 317 2.18 23.45 -20.45
N SER A 318 1.82 22.72 -21.52
CA SER A 318 0.66 21.85 -21.54
C SER A 318 0.79 20.71 -20.54
N ALA A 319 -0.34 20.16 -20.10
CA ALA A 319 -0.36 18.98 -19.24
C ALA A 319 0.44 17.82 -19.84
N THR A 320 0.30 17.58 -21.15
CA THR A 320 1.10 16.60 -21.90
C THR A 320 2.60 16.85 -21.74
N ARG A 321 3.04 18.11 -21.89
CA ARG A 321 4.47 18.45 -21.78
C ARG A 321 4.97 18.32 -20.35
N LEU A 322 4.17 18.73 -19.35
CA LEU A 322 4.52 18.58 -17.95
C LEU A 322 4.62 17.11 -17.55
N PHE A 323 3.67 16.27 -17.99
CA PHE A 323 3.72 14.83 -17.78
C PHE A 323 5.01 14.22 -18.36
N GLN A 324 5.35 14.54 -19.61
CA GLN A 324 6.62 14.11 -20.22
C GLN A 324 7.86 14.56 -19.45
N LEU A 325 7.82 15.70 -18.76
CA LEU A 325 8.93 16.17 -17.94
C LEU A 325 9.02 15.44 -16.60
N PHE A 326 7.90 14.99 -16.01
CA PHE A 326 7.92 14.08 -14.86
C PHE A 326 8.54 12.74 -15.26
N GLU A 327 8.10 12.16 -16.37
CA GLU A 327 8.66 10.93 -16.95
C GLU A 327 10.18 11.02 -17.16
N ALA A 328 10.63 12.11 -17.78
CA ALA A 328 12.06 12.33 -17.99
C ALA A 328 12.86 12.47 -16.68
N ALA A 329 12.23 12.93 -15.60
CA ALA A 329 12.85 12.97 -14.28
C ALA A 329 12.90 11.57 -13.63
N PHE A 330 11.83 10.77 -13.76
CA PHE A 330 11.78 9.39 -13.29
C PHE A 330 12.83 8.50 -13.95
N ASP A 331 13.03 8.69 -15.25
CA ASP A 331 14.02 7.98 -16.07
C ASP A 331 15.48 8.17 -15.63
N VAL A 332 15.77 9.08 -14.70
CA VAL A 332 17.13 9.33 -14.21
C VAL A 332 17.29 9.10 -12.71
N PHE A 333 16.27 8.54 -12.05
CA PHE A 333 16.37 8.19 -10.63
C PHE A 333 17.28 6.98 -10.42
N PRO A 334 18.14 6.99 -9.39
CA PRO A 334 18.83 5.80 -8.91
C PRO A 334 17.84 4.68 -8.57
N ILE A 335 18.28 3.43 -8.64
CA ILE A 335 17.45 2.24 -8.39
C ILE A 335 17.54 1.78 -6.93
N PHE A 336 18.72 1.92 -6.32
CA PHE A 336 18.96 1.48 -4.96
C PHE A 336 19.90 2.42 -4.23
N ALA A 337 20.00 2.26 -2.92
CA ALA A 337 20.97 2.93 -2.09
C ALA A 337 21.79 1.93 -1.28
N LEU A 338 23.03 2.32 -0.99
CA LEU A 338 23.91 1.58 -0.10
C LEU A 338 24.37 2.49 1.03
N VAL A 339 23.86 2.23 2.24
CA VAL A 339 24.16 3.03 3.45
C VAL A 339 25.29 2.37 4.22
N ASN A 340 26.37 3.13 4.44
CA ASN A 340 27.62 2.72 5.10
C ASN A 340 28.18 1.37 4.61
N ARG A 341 27.90 0.98 3.36
CA ARG A 341 28.29 -0.33 2.79
C ARG A 341 27.71 -1.54 3.55
N ARG A 342 26.67 -1.36 4.36
CA ARG A 342 26.09 -2.43 5.19
C ARG A 342 24.58 -2.58 5.03
N VAL A 343 23.86 -1.51 4.75
CA VAL A 343 22.40 -1.55 4.55
C VAL A 343 22.09 -1.28 3.08
N PHE A 344 21.46 -2.25 2.42
CA PHE A 344 21.01 -2.14 1.04
C PHE A 344 19.54 -1.73 1.02
N VAL A 345 19.21 -0.63 0.34
CA VAL A 345 17.84 -0.10 0.28
C VAL A 345 17.37 -0.12 -1.17
N VAL A 346 16.28 -0.85 -1.44
CA VAL A 346 15.73 -1.06 -2.78
C VAL A 346 14.20 -1.04 -2.72
N HIS A 347 13.50 -0.55 -3.75
CA HIS A 347 12.03 -0.50 -3.70
C HIS A 347 11.40 -1.91 -3.72
N GLY A 348 11.66 -2.65 -4.79
CA GLY A 348 11.25 -4.02 -5.03
C GLY A 348 12.00 -5.00 -4.12
N GLY A 349 12.78 -5.89 -4.70
CA GLY A 349 13.46 -6.91 -3.91
C GLY A 349 14.71 -7.44 -4.57
N LEU A 350 15.06 -8.68 -4.23
CA LEU A 350 16.21 -9.36 -4.80
C LEU A 350 15.83 -10.11 -6.07
N SER A 351 16.85 -10.62 -6.74
CA SER A 351 16.73 -11.39 -7.97
C SER A 351 16.91 -12.89 -7.70
N ASN A 352 16.29 -13.73 -8.52
CA ASN A 352 16.54 -15.18 -8.55
C ASN A 352 17.88 -15.54 -9.21
N HIS A 353 18.55 -14.58 -9.85
CA HIS A 353 19.86 -14.79 -10.45
C HIS A 353 20.90 -15.16 -9.39
N GLU A 354 21.68 -16.20 -9.67
CA GLU A 354 22.79 -16.57 -8.81
C GLU A 354 23.92 -15.55 -8.90
N ASN A 355 24.70 -15.46 -7.83
CA ASN A 355 25.96 -14.71 -7.80
C ASN A 355 25.88 -13.20 -8.01
N VAL A 356 24.70 -12.58 -7.84
CA VAL A 356 24.53 -11.13 -7.95
C VAL A 356 25.38 -10.38 -6.91
N THR A 357 26.18 -9.42 -7.37
CA THR A 357 27.00 -8.54 -6.53
C THR A 357 26.59 -7.07 -6.70
N ILE A 358 26.93 -6.23 -5.72
CA ILE A 358 26.74 -4.78 -5.84
C ILE A 358 27.52 -4.22 -7.05
N GLU A 359 28.71 -4.72 -7.32
CA GLU A 359 29.53 -4.30 -8.47
C GLU A 359 28.84 -4.59 -9.80
N GLU A 360 28.12 -5.70 -9.91
CA GLU A 360 27.28 -6.02 -11.07
C GLU A 360 26.11 -5.03 -11.16
N LEU A 361 25.42 -4.75 -10.05
CA LEU A 361 24.31 -3.81 -10.03
C LEU A 361 24.72 -2.38 -10.41
N LEU A 362 25.98 -1.99 -10.17
CA LEU A 362 26.50 -0.67 -10.58
C LEU A 362 26.63 -0.50 -12.11
N GLN A 363 26.64 -1.61 -12.88
CA GLN A 363 26.74 -1.58 -14.34
C GLN A 363 25.37 -1.52 -15.03
N LEU A 364 24.27 -1.54 -14.27
CA LEU A 364 22.93 -1.49 -14.85
C LEU A 364 22.69 -0.15 -15.58
N ASP A 365 22.19 -0.25 -16.81
CA ASP A 365 21.60 0.89 -17.50
C ASP A 365 20.22 1.18 -16.92
N HIS A 366 20.20 1.98 -15.86
CA HIS A 366 18.99 2.36 -15.13
C HIS A 366 18.21 3.49 -15.79
N ARG A 367 18.71 4.04 -16.89
CA ARG A 367 18.13 5.23 -17.50
C ARG A 367 17.09 4.85 -18.53
N GLY A 368 15.95 5.54 -18.48
CA GLY A 368 14.80 5.20 -19.31
C GLY A 368 13.97 4.07 -18.71
N GLU A 369 13.01 3.60 -19.49
CA GLU A 369 12.12 2.52 -19.11
C GLU A 369 12.88 1.19 -19.03
N PRO A 370 12.61 0.32 -18.04
CA PRO A 370 13.14 -1.04 -18.04
C PRO A 370 12.77 -1.71 -19.36
N THR A 371 13.76 -1.95 -20.21
CA THR A 371 13.57 -2.82 -21.37
C THR A 371 13.15 -4.16 -20.81
N GLN A 372 11.99 -4.68 -21.24
CA GLN A 372 11.57 -6.07 -20.95
C GLN A 372 12.43 -7.05 -21.77
N GLY A 373 13.73 -6.75 -21.85
CA GLY A 373 14.70 -7.39 -22.68
C GLY A 373 15.14 -8.71 -22.07
N THR A 374 15.58 -9.59 -22.94
CA THR A 374 16.07 -10.94 -22.66
C THR A 374 17.44 -10.95 -21.97
N SER A 375 17.92 -9.80 -21.49
CA SER A 375 19.25 -9.67 -20.91
C SER A 375 19.21 -9.80 -19.39
N ARG A 376 20.29 -10.31 -18.80
CA ARG A 376 20.42 -10.42 -17.34
C ARG A 376 20.30 -9.05 -16.64
N GLY A 377 20.80 -7.98 -17.26
CA GLY A 377 20.71 -6.63 -16.70
C GLY A 377 19.27 -6.12 -16.63
N ASP A 378 18.50 -6.35 -17.69
CA ASP A 378 17.07 -6.00 -17.74
C ASP A 378 16.26 -6.75 -16.68
N GLU A 379 16.51 -8.06 -16.54
CA GLU A 379 15.87 -8.89 -15.52
C GLU A 379 16.25 -8.43 -14.11
N LEU A 380 17.51 -8.08 -13.85
CA LEU A 380 17.95 -7.53 -12.57
C LEU A 380 17.25 -6.21 -12.26
N LEU A 381 17.18 -5.28 -13.21
CA LEU A 381 16.49 -4.01 -13.04
C LEU A 381 15.01 -4.22 -12.72
N MET A 382 14.34 -5.09 -13.49
CA MET A 382 12.94 -5.47 -13.22
C MET A 382 12.79 -6.07 -11.82
N HIS A 383 13.69 -6.98 -11.41
CA HIS A 383 13.59 -7.64 -10.11
C HIS A 383 13.80 -6.67 -8.93
N LEU A 384 14.70 -5.69 -9.09
CA LEU A 384 14.91 -4.63 -8.09
C LEU A 384 13.70 -3.72 -7.93
N LEU A 385 12.84 -3.59 -8.94
CA LEU A 385 11.61 -2.77 -8.87
C LEU A 385 10.37 -3.58 -8.46
N TRP A 386 10.28 -4.86 -8.81
CA TRP A 386 9.02 -5.63 -8.74
C TRP A 386 9.02 -6.88 -7.84
N SER A 387 10.18 -7.35 -7.37
CA SER A 387 10.23 -8.62 -6.61
C SER A 387 9.77 -8.49 -5.17
N ASP A 388 9.22 -9.57 -4.62
CA ASP A 388 8.68 -9.65 -3.26
C ASP A 388 9.33 -10.80 -2.45
N PRO A 389 9.49 -10.65 -1.13
CA PRO A 389 9.92 -11.76 -0.27
C PRO A 389 8.82 -12.82 -0.09
N CYS A 390 9.22 -14.08 0.05
CA CYS A 390 8.33 -15.18 0.41
C CYS A 390 8.91 -16.03 1.56
N ASN A 391 8.05 -16.79 2.26
CA ASN A 391 8.46 -17.49 3.47
C ASN A 391 9.23 -18.80 3.23
N GLU A 392 9.18 -19.33 2.01
CA GLU A 392 9.79 -20.61 1.64
C GLU A 392 11.12 -20.38 0.92
N ASP A 393 12.09 -21.27 1.13
CA ASP A 393 13.37 -21.21 0.41
C ASP A 393 13.17 -21.40 -1.10
N GLY A 394 14.06 -20.80 -1.88
CA GLY A 394 14.01 -20.78 -3.34
C GLY A 394 13.27 -19.57 -3.88
N TRP A 395 12.66 -19.70 -5.05
CA TRP A 395 11.90 -18.63 -5.67
C TRP A 395 10.79 -19.18 -6.56
N LYS A 396 9.81 -18.33 -6.85
CA LYS A 396 8.77 -18.60 -7.85
C LYS A 396 8.44 -17.32 -8.64
N PRO A 397 7.84 -17.42 -9.83
CA PRO A 397 7.38 -16.25 -10.57
C PRO A 397 6.44 -15.40 -9.72
N SER A 398 6.60 -14.08 -9.76
CA SER A 398 5.76 -13.17 -8.98
C SER A 398 4.30 -13.25 -9.41
N SER A 399 3.41 -13.26 -8.42
CA SER A 399 1.97 -13.13 -8.63
C SER A 399 1.57 -11.82 -9.32
N ARG A 400 2.42 -10.79 -9.27
CA ARG A 400 2.26 -9.50 -9.96
C ARG A 400 2.59 -9.54 -11.45
N GLY A 401 3.06 -10.68 -11.96
CA GLY A 401 3.39 -10.85 -13.39
C GLY A 401 4.72 -10.24 -13.81
N ALA A 402 5.44 -9.54 -12.92
CA ALA A 402 6.78 -9.02 -13.09
C ALA A 402 7.60 -9.25 -11.80
N GLY A 403 8.89 -9.53 -11.94
CA GLY A 403 9.72 -9.91 -10.79
C GLY A 403 9.54 -11.37 -10.35
N VAL A 404 10.13 -11.68 -9.19
CA VAL A 404 10.05 -12.99 -8.54
C VAL A 404 9.61 -12.86 -7.09
N GLU A 405 9.02 -13.91 -6.54
CA GLU A 405 8.87 -14.10 -5.10
C GLU A 405 10.07 -14.89 -4.59
N PHE A 406 10.94 -14.30 -3.76
CA PHE A 406 12.24 -14.86 -3.35
C PHE A 406 12.32 -15.19 -1.86
N GLY A 407 12.98 -16.31 -1.54
CA GLY A 407 13.04 -16.87 -0.20
C GLY A 407 14.14 -16.33 0.72
N PRO A 408 14.18 -16.84 1.97
CA PRO A 408 15.20 -16.50 2.96
C PRO A 408 16.62 -16.90 2.54
N ASP A 409 16.78 -18.03 1.83
CA ASP A 409 18.05 -18.52 1.30
C ASP A 409 18.72 -17.53 0.33
N ILE A 410 17.95 -16.96 -0.60
CA ILE A 410 18.43 -15.94 -1.55
C ILE A 410 18.88 -14.69 -0.80
N THR A 411 18.11 -14.27 0.20
CA THR A 411 18.41 -13.11 1.05
C THR A 411 19.70 -13.31 1.82
N LYS A 412 19.85 -14.45 2.50
CA LYS A 412 21.06 -14.84 3.23
C LYS A 412 22.28 -14.88 2.31
N ALA A 413 22.15 -15.48 1.13
CA ALA A 413 23.22 -15.58 0.15
C ALA A 413 23.68 -14.21 -0.36
N PHE A 414 22.72 -13.33 -0.69
CA PHE A 414 23.02 -11.98 -1.15
C PHE A 414 23.68 -11.13 -0.06
N CYS A 415 23.16 -11.15 1.17
CA CYS A 415 23.74 -10.44 2.30
C CYS A 415 25.15 -10.91 2.61
N LYS A 416 25.37 -12.23 2.68
CA LYS A 416 26.69 -12.82 2.93
C LYS A 416 27.69 -12.45 1.84
N ARG A 417 27.30 -12.54 0.57
CA ARG A 417 28.19 -12.24 -0.57
C ARG A 417 28.63 -10.77 -0.59
N ASN A 418 27.72 -9.86 -0.29
CA ASN A 418 27.94 -8.42 -0.39
C ASN A 418 28.32 -7.76 0.95
N GLY A 419 28.50 -8.55 2.02
CA GLY A 419 28.86 -8.04 3.35
C GLY A 419 27.77 -7.19 4.01
N LEU A 420 26.51 -7.39 3.64
CA LEU A 420 25.38 -6.61 4.12
C LEU A 420 24.84 -7.17 5.44
N SER A 421 24.37 -6.29 6.32
CA SER A 421 23.70 -6.64 7.56
C SER A 421 22.18 -6.58 7.46
N LEU A 422 21.65 -5.80 6.51
CA LEU A 422 20.22 -5.56 6.38
C LEU A 422 19.87 -5.16 4.95
N ILE A 423 18.72 -5.63 4.48
CA ILE A 423 18.02 -5.11 3.31
C ILE A 423 16.77 -4.38 3.79
N ILE A 424 16.55 -3.16 3.33
CA ILE A 424 15.31 -2.42 3.53
C ILE A 424 14.61 -2.30 2.19
N ARG A 425 13.33 -2.66 2.15
CA ARG A 425 12.50 -2.58 0.95
C ARG A 425 11.11 -2.03 1.20
N SER A 426 10.34 -1.73 0.16
CA SER A 426 9.00 -1.12 0.28
C SER A 426 7.90 -1.90 -0.47
N HIS A 427 7.16 -1.32 -1.43
CA HIS A 427 6.27 -1.94 -2.45
C HIS A 427 5.05 -2.74 -1.95
N GLU A 428 5.11 -3.32 -0.75
CA GLU A 428 4.06 -4.14 -0.16
C GLU A 428 3.43 -3.42 1.01
N CYS A 429 2.14 -3.13 0.89
CA CYS A 429 1.36 -2.60 1.99
C CYS A 429 1.29 -3.62 3.14
N ARG A 430 1.87 -3.26 4.29
CA ARG A 430 1.84 -4.05 5.53
C ARG A 430 0.88 -3.43 6.54
N GLN A 431 0.13 -4.26 7.27
CA GLN A 431 -0.91 -3.80 8.21
C GLN A 431 -0.35 -2.82 9.26
N ASP A 432 0.85 -3.08 9.76
CA ASP A 432 1.51 -2.25 10.77
C ASP A 432 2.46 -1.21 10.13
N GLY A 433 2.43 -1.06 8.81
CA GLY A 433 3.32 -0.19 8.03
C GLY A 433 4.72 -0.75 7.83
N TYR A 434 5.05 -1.89 8.43
CA TYR A 434 6.32 -2.59 8.22
C TYR A 434 6.17 -4.10 8.44
N ASP A 435 7.18 -4.86 8.01
CA ASP A 435 7.32 -6.29 8.31
C ASP A 435 8.80 -6.68 8.35
N ILE A 436 9.17 -7.59 9.25
CA ILE A 436 10.55 -8.07 9.40
C ILE A 436 10.55 -9.56 9.08
N VAL A 437 11.18 -9.93 7.97
CA VAL A 437 11.17 -11.29 7.44
C VAL A 437 12.60 -11.80 7.20
N HIS A 438 12.71 -13.05 6.79
CA HIS A 438 13.98 -13.72 6.46
C HIS A 438 15.00 -13.65 7.61
N ASP A 439 14.57 -14.05 8.81
CA ASP A 439 15.37 -14.05 10.04
C ASP A 439 15.94 -12.67 10.42
N GLY A 440 15.22 -11.60 10.10
CA GLY A 440 15.62 -10.23 10.43
C GLY A 440 16.56 -9.57 9.42
N LEU A 441 16.92 -10.26 8.34
CA LEU A 441 17.79 -9.72 7.29
C LEU A 441 17.06 -8.81 6.30
N LEU A 442 15.72 -8.86 6.27
CA LEU A 442 14.92 -8.07 5.35
C LEU A 442 13.78 -7.35 6.11
N LEU A 443 13.75 -6.03 5.96
CA LEU A 443 12.74 -5.14 6.52
C LEU A 443 11.92 -4.51 5.39
N THR A 444 10.63 -4.81 5.34
CA THR A 444 9.66 -4.10 4.49
C THR A 444 9.15 -2.87 5.23
N VAL A 445 9.14 -1.69 4.62
CA VAL A 445 8.60 -0.44 5.16
C VAL A 445 7.64 0.20 4.15
N PHE A 446 6.47 0.62 4.62
CA PHE A 446 5.41 1.21 3.80
C PHE A 446 4.89 2.49 4.46
N SER A 447 4.98 3.62 3.77
CA SER A 447 4.79 4.95 4.37
C SER A 447 3.44 5.60 4.02
N ALA A 448 2.55 4.93 3.29
CA ALA A 448 1.19 5.42 3.02
C ALA A 448 0.21 4.83 4.05
N SER A 449 -0.26 5.64 5.00
CA SER A 449 -1.17 5.17 6.05
C SER A 449 -2.62 5.18 5.58
N SER A 450 -3.44 4.22 6.01
CA SER A 450 -4.81 4.06 5.49
C SER A 450 -4.85 4.10 3.95
N TYR A 451 -3.92 3.36 3.32
CA TYR A 451 -3.65 3.36 1.88
C TYR A 451 -4.91 3.42 1.00
N CYS A 452 -4.83 4.20 -0.08
CA CYS A 452 -5.95 4.54 -0.98
C CYS A 452 -7.17 5.15 -0.25
N GLY A 453 -6.98 5.70 0.96
CA GLY A 453 -8.04 6.27 1.80
C GLY A 453 -9.03 5.26 2.41
N SER A 454 -8.86 3.96 2.13
CA SER A 454 -9.77 2.90 2.57
C SER A 454 -9.11 1.83 3.40
N GLN A 455 -7.80 1.61 3.26
CA GLN A 455 -7.13 0.59 4.06
C GLN A 455 -7.14 0.92 5.54
N THR A 456 -6.84 -0.09 6.36
CA THR A 456 -6.73 0.05 7.82
C THR A 456 -5.28 0.00 8.30
N ASN A 457 -4.31 0.01 7.39
CA ASN A 457 -2.91 -0.08 7.74
C ASN A 457 -2.39 1.21 8.40
N MET A 458 -1.39 1.03 9.25
CA MET A 458 -0.51 2.12 9.67
C MET A 458 0.48 2.45 8.56
N GLY A 459 1.02 3.66 8.57
CA GLY A 459 2.26 3.97 7.86
C GLY A 459 3.44 3.76 8.79
N ALA A 460 4.62 3.51 8.25
CA ALA A 460 5.87 3.52 9.01
C ALA A 460 7.01 4.16 8.21
N TYR A 461 8.05 4.60 8.91
CA TYR A 461 9.34 4.99 8.35
C TYR A 461 10.46 4.43 9.23
N VAL A 462 11.66 4.25 8.67
CA VAL A 462 12.83 3.72 9.40
C VAL A 462 13.79 4.86 9.71
N LEU A 463 14.19 4.97 10.96
CA LEU A 463 15.29 5.83 11.39
C LEU A 463 16.56 5.00 11.44
N LEU A 464 17.56 5.43 10.68
CA LEU A 464 18.91 4.91 10.73
C LEU A 464 19.81 5.98 11.37
N GLU A 465 20.47 5.61 12.46
CA GLU A 465 21.47 6.43 13.14
C GLU A 465 22.71 5.57 13.35
N LYS A 466 23.88 6.20 13.25
CA LYS A 466 25.15 5.54 13.55
C LYS A 466 25.36 5.58 15.05
N GLY A 467 25.32 4.41 15.69
CA GLY A 467 25.59 4.26 17.12
C GLY A 467 27.08 4.44 17.46
N ASP A 468 27.38 4.45 18.75
CA ASP A 468 28.73 4.65 19.29
C ASP A 468 29.72 3.56 18.80
N ASP A 469 29.23 2.34 18.58
CA ASP A 469 30.01 1.20 18.09
C ASP A 469 30.21 1.18 16.56
N ASN A 470 29.91 2.29 15.87
CA ASN A 470 29.81 2.41 14.41
C ASN A 470 28.74 1.50 13.74
N GLU A 471 27.92 0.81 14.53
CA GLU A 471 26.83 0.00 14.02
C GLU A 471 25.61 0.86 13.67
N ILE A 472 24.93 0.54 12.57
CA ILE A 472 23.66 1.18 12.20
C ILE A 472 22.54 0.32 12.78
N GLN A 473 21.76 0.90 13.68
CA GLN A 473 20.60 0.24 14.27
C GLN A 473 19.31 0.80 13.67
N PRO A 474 18.48 -0.02 12.98
CA PRO A 474 17.21 0.43 12.42
C PRO A 474 16.14 0.57 13.49
N ARG A 475 15.47 1.73 13.53
CA ARG A 475 14.31 1.96 14.40
C ARG A 475 13.09 2.27 13.55
N VAL A 476 12.09 1.40 13.60
CA VAL A 476 10.84 1.60 12.87
C VAL A 476 9.90 2.48 13.69
N MET A 477 9.36 3.53 13.06
CA MET A 477 8.43 4.46 13.67
C MET A 477 7.10 4.38 12.92
N GLN A 478 6.05 3.94 13.60
CA GLN A 478 4.70 3.84 13.04
C GLN A 478 3.92 5.15 13.22
N PHE A 479 3.03 5.43 12.29
CA PHE A 479 2.16 6.59 12.34
C PHE A 479 0.83 6.33 11.59
N SER A 480 -0.15 7.19 11.82
CA SER A 480 -1.37 7.25 11.03
C SER A 480 -1.75 8.70 10.84
N SER A 481 -2.03 9.08 9.60
CA SER A 481 -2.37 10.46 9.23
C SER A 481 -3.88 10.62 9.05
N GLN A 482 -4.31 11.86 9.17
CA GLN A 482 -5.68 12.28 8.91
C GLN A 482 -5.75 12.88 7.50
N PRO A 483 -6.80 12.58 6.71
CA PRO A 483 -6.96 13.18 5.39
C PRO A 483 -7.00 14.71 5.46
N LEU A 484 -6.28 15.39 4.55
CA LEU A 484 -6.19 16.86 4.51
C LEU A 484 -7.56 17.57 4.47
N GLN A 485 -8.59 16.91 3.94
CA GLN A 485 -9.94 17.46 3.77
C GLN A 485 -10.87 17.31 5.00
N LYS A 486 -10.48 16.58 6.07
CA LYS A 486 -11.40 16.27 7.19
C LYS A 486 -10.89 16.69 8.56
N LEU A 487 -10.83 17.99 8.83
CA LEU A 487 -10.57 18.54 10.17
C LEU A 487 -11.82 18.67 11.07
N LYS A 488 -12.92 17.96 10.82
CA LYS A 488 -14.18 18.14 11.60
C LYS A 488 -14.77 16.92 12.31
N ALA A 489 -14.14 15.75 12.31
CA ALA A 489 -14.70 14.60 13.04
C ALA A 489 -13.66 13.55 13.47
N ALA A 490 -12.58 13.96 14.15
CA ALA A 490 -11.64 13.01 14.73
C ALA A 490 -12.22 12.44 16.04
N GLY A 491 -12.86 11.27 15.96
CA GLY A 491 -13.40 10.55 17.10
C GLY A 491 -13.32 9.03 16.90
N ARG A 492 -13.49 8.26 17.99
CA ARG A 492 -13.42 6.79 18.12
C ARG A 492 -14.19 5.95 17.06
N ASN A 493 -14.94 6.58 16.15
CA ASN A 493 -15.71 5.96 15.07
C ASN A 493 -14.95 5.89 13.72
N GLU A 494 -13.81 6.56 13.55
CA GLU A 494 -13.10 6.63 12.26
C GLU A 494 -12.57 5.27 11.78
N TRP A 495 -11.91 4.50 12.65
CA TRP A 495 -11.39 3.17 12.29
C TRP A 495 -12.52 2.22 11.85
N ARG A 496 -13.68 2.27 12.54
CA ARG A 496 -14.84 1.45 12.16
C ARG A 496 -15.37 1.82 10.78
N GLU A 497 -15.40 3.11 10.47
CA GLU A 497 -15.85 3.59 9.16
C GLU A 497 -14.83 3.30 8.05
N LYS A 498 -13.52 3.35 8.35
CA LYS A 498 -12.46 2.85 7.44
C LYS A 498 -12.61 1.36 7.18
N ALA A 499 -12.75 0.54 8.22
CA ALA A 499 -12.92 -0.91 8.10
C ALA A 499 -14.18 -1.29 7.28
N ARG A 500 -15.30 -0.57 7.46
CA ARG A 500 -16.50 -0.75 6.63
C ARG A 500 -16.31 -0.32 5.17
N ARG A 501 -15.54 0.74 4.92
CA ARG A 501 -15.20 1.16 3.55
C ARG A 501 -14.29 0.14 2.87
N LEU A 502 -13.28 -0.36 3.56
CA LEU A 502 -12.41 -1.43 3.08
C LEU A 502 -13.21 -2.68 2.72
N GLU A 503 -14.10 -3.11 3.61
CA GLU A 503 -15.01 -4.22 3.35
C GLU A 503 -15.85 -4.00 2.10
N ARG A 504 -16.46 -2.81 1.95
CA ARG A 504 -17.26 -2.48 0.77
C ARG A 504 -16.41 -2.54 -0.50
N ARG A 505 -15.19 -2.00 -0.50
CA ARG A 505 -14.28 -2.07 -1.66
C ARG A 505 -13.87 -3.50 -1.99
N ALA A 506 -13.38 -4.26 -1.01
CA ALA A 506 -13.01 -5.66 -1.21
C ALA A 506 -14.18 -6.49 -1.77
N LEU A 507 -15.39 -6.31 -1.25
CA LEU A 507 -16.59 -6.95 -1.78
C LEU A 507 -16.94 -6.48 -3.19
N GLY A 508 -16.87 -5.17 -3.46
CA GLY A 508 -17.13 -4.60 -4.78
C GLY A 508 -16.19 -5.18 -5.84
N SER A 509 -14.88 -5.20 -5.58
CA SER A 509 -13.89 -5.78 -6.49
C SER A 509 -14.08 -7.28 -6.70
N LEU A 510 -14.43 -8.05 -5.64
CA LEU A 510 -14.78 -9.46 -5.78
C LEU A 510 -16.03 -9.65 -6.67
N LEU A 511 -17.07 -8.84 -6.47
CA LEU A 511 -18.29 -8.89 -7.28
C LEU A 511 -18.02 -8.52 -8.74
N THR A 512 -17.15 -7.54 -9.01
CA THR A 512 -16.70 -7.20 -10.36
C THR A 512 -16.05 -8.41 -11.04
N ILE A 513 -15.07 -9.05 -10.39
CA ILE A 513 -14.37 -10.21 -10.95
C ILE A 513 -15.33 -11.40 -11.16
N ILE A 514 -16.27 -11.62 -10.23
CA ILE A 514 -17.31 -12.66 -10.36
C ILE A 514 -18.20 -12.36 -11.59
N CYS A 515 -18.62 -11.11 -11.77
CA CYS A 515 -19.46 -10.70 -12.89
C CYS A 515 -18.72 -10.76 -14.23
N GLU A 516 -17.45 -10.34 -14.28
CA GLU A 516 -16.58 -10.46 -15.47
C GLU A 516 -16.44 -11.91 -15.94
N ASN A 517 -16.37 -12.85 -14.98
CA ASN A 517 -16.20 -14.28 -15.24
C ASN A 517 -17.53 -15.07 -15.19
N HIS A 518 -18.67 -14.39 -15.30
CA HIS A 518 -20.00 -14.98 -15.13
C HIS A 518 -20.21 -16.24 -15.99
N HIS A 519 -19.82 -16.19 -17.26
CA HIS A 519 -20.01 -17.30 -18.20
C HIS A 519 -19.18 -18.53 -17.83
N ALA A 520 -17.89 -18.32 -17.49
CA ALA A 520 -16.98 -19.38 -17.08
C ALA A 520 -17.42 -20.02 -15.76
N LEU A 521 -17.88 -19.20 -14.80
CA LEU A 521 -18.42 -19.67 -13.54
C LEU A 521 -19.69 -20.50 -13.74
N MET A 522 -20.64 -20.00 -14.53
CA MET A 522 -21.88 -20.72 -14.84
C MET A 522 -21.60 -22.08 -15.47
N PHE A 523 -20.69 -22.14 -16.44
CA PHE A 523 -20.28 -23.39 -17.08
C PHE A 523 -19.68 -24.35 -16.05
N SER A 524 -18.77 -23.86 -15.21
CA SER A 524 -18.09 -24.70 -14.24
C SER A 524 -18.98 -25.18 -13.10
N PHE A 525 -19.95 -24.39 -12.65
CA PHE A 525 -20.93 -24.81 -11.66
C PHE A 525 -21.83 -25.92 -12.20
N ARG A 526 -22.27 -25.82 -13.47
CA ARG A 526 -23.06 -26.87 -14.12
C ARG A 526 -22.31 -28.19 -14.25
N GLN A 527 -20.99 -28.15 -14.42
CA GLN A 527 -20.17 -29.37 -14.40
C GLN A 527 -20.07 -30.00 -13.01
N SER A 528 -20.08 -29.17 -11.97
CA SER A 528 -19.98 -29.64 -10.57
C SER A 528 -21.33 -30.13 -10.03
N ASP A 529 -22.45 -29.62 -10.56
CA ASP A 529 -23.80 -30.10 -10.25
C ASP A 529 -24.16 -31.37 -11.03
N VAL A 530 -23.57 -32.49 -10.60
CA VAL A 530 -23.84 -33.83 -11.16
C VAL A 530 -25.32 -34.19 -11.12
N THR A 531 -26.03 -33.73 -10.08
CA THR A 531 -27.45 -33.98 -9.86
C THR A 531 -28.39 -33.11 -10.69
N ARG A 532 -27.87 -32.09 -11.39
CA ARG A 532 -28.64 -31.07 -12.12
C ARG A 532 -29.75 -30.42 -11.28
N CYS A 533 -29.52 -30.30 -9.98
CA CYS A 533 -30.50 -29.79 -9.03
C CYS A 533 -30.43 -28.27 -8.83
N GLY A 534 -29.55 -27.59 -9.58
CA GLY A 534 -29.30 -26.15 -9.49
C GLY A 534 -28.47 -25.74 -8.28
N ARG A 535 -27.91 -26.71 -7.54
CA ARG A 535 -27.25 -26.47 -6.25
C ARG A 535 -25.93 -27.23 -6.14
N ILE A 536 -24.99 -26.63 -5.42
CA ILE A 536 -23.68 -27.21 -5.11
C ILE A 536 -23.35 -27.03 -3.63
N THR A 537 -22.45 -27.83 -3.09
CA THR A 537 -21.99 -27.66 -1.71
C THR A 537 -21.17 -26.37 -1.54
N LYS A 538 -21.02 -25.88 -0.30
CA LYS A 538 -20.18 -24.71 -0.02
C LYS A 538 -18.71 -24.92 -0.39
N LEU A 539 -18.22 -26.16 -0.26
CA LEU A 539 -16.85 -26.51 -0.59
C LEU A 539 -16.63 -26.50 -2.10
N GLU A 540 -17.57 -27.04 -2.88
CA GLU A 540 -17.54 -26.97 -4.34
C GLU A 540 -17.69 -25.54 -4.86
N TRP A 541 -18.54 -24.73 -4.20
CA TRP A 541 -18.67 -23.31 -4.51
C TRP A 541 -17.35 -22.56 -4.33
N LYS A 542 -16.71 -22.73 -3.16
CA LYS A 542 -15.38 -22.16 -2.88
C LYS A 542 -14.35 -22.62 -3.90
N ALA A 543 -14.24 -23.94 -4.12
CA ALA A 543 -13.23 -24.51 -5.02
C ALA A 543 -13.42 -24.05 -6.47
N THR A 544 -14.68 -23.92 -6.92
CA THR A 544 -15.00 -23.42 -8.26
C THR A 544 -14.64 -21.95 -8.41
N LEU A 545 -14.95 -21.11 -7.41
CA LEU A 545 -14.54 -19.70 -7.44
C LEU A 545 -13.02 -19.56 -7.48
N GLN A 546 -12.28 -20.27 -6.62
CA GLN A 546 -10.82 -20.21 -6.60
C GLN A 546 -10.21 -20.65 -7.93
N ARG A 547 -10.74 -21.70 -8.53
CA ARG A 547 -10.25 -22.24 -9.81
C ARG A 547 -10.58 -21.35 -11.01
N VAL A 548 -11.81 -20.87 -11.12
CA VAL A 548 -12.24 -20.08 -12.28
C VAL A 548 -11.71 -18.65 -12.21
N LEU A 549 -11.72 -18.04 -11.03
CA LEU A 549 -11.24 -16.66 -10.87
C LEU A 549 -9.72 -16.58 -10.76
N GLY A 550 -9.04 -17.70 -10.45
CA GLY A 550 -7.59 -17.74 -10.27
C GLY A 550 -7.10 -17.01 -9.01
N VAL A 551 -7.99 -16.72 -8.06
CA VAL A 551 -7.67 -15.93 -6.84
C VAL A 551 -7.73 -16.79 -5.59
N GLN A 552 -6.68 -16.75 -4.77
CA GLN A 552 -6.60 -17.49 -3.50
C GLN A 552 -7.31 -16.77 -2.33
N VAL A 553 -8.53 -16.28 -2.57
CA VAL A 553 -9.32 -15.61 -1.53
C VAL A 553 -9.98 -16.64 -0.61
N ASN A 554 -10.12 -16.28 0.67
CA ASN A 554 -10.85 -17.05 1.66
C ASN A 554 -12.37 -16.90 1.49
N PHE A 555 -12.92 -17.37 0.36
CA PHE A 555 -14.34 -17.19 -0.01
C PHE A 555 -15.35 -17.65 1.05
N LEU A 556 -15.03 -18.67 1.84
CA LEU A 556 -15.91 -19.13 2.92
C LEU A 556 -16.13 -18.05 4.00
N SER A 557 -15.13 -17.20 4.24
CA SER A 557 -15.24 -16.08 5.17
C SER A 557 -16.15 -14.96 4.64
N TYR A 558 -16.33 -14.89 3.31
CA TYR A 558 -17.24 -13.99 2.60
C TYR A 558 -18.60 -14.61 2.28
N PHE A 559 -18.80 -15.88 2.63
CA PHE A 559 -19.97 -16.65 2.20
C PHE A 559 -21.29 -15.93 2.45
N ARG A 560 -21.51 -15.43 3.68
CA ARG A 560 -22.76 -14.74 4.07
C ARG A 560 -22.98 -13.38 3.38
N GLN A 561 -21.95 -12.82 2.76
CA GLN A 561 -21.99 -11.52 2.09
C GLN A 561 -22.23 -11.68 0.59
N LEU A 562 -21.69 -12.75 0.01
CA LEU A 562 -21.82 -13.06 -1.41
C LEU A 562 -23.03 -13.94 -1.71
N THR A 563 -23.44 -14.81 -0.78
CA THR A 563 -24.55 -15.75 -1.00
C THR A 563 -25.14 -16.24 0.33
N LYS A 564 -26.10 -17.16 0.25
CA LYS A 564 -26.76 -17.79 1.40
C LYS A 564 -26.94 -19.27 1.14
N GLU A 565 -26.99 -20.04 2.22
CA GLU A 565 -27.32 -21.45 2.12
C GLU A 565 -28.82 -21.62 1.95
N THR A 566 -29.22 -22.48 1.02
CA THR A 566 -30.64 -22.77 0.81
C THR A 566 -31.20 -23.58 1.99
N LYS A 567 -32.51 -23.52 2.22
CA LYS A 567 -33.18 -24.32 3.26
C LYS A 567 -32.98 -25.83 3.08
N LEU A 568 -32.69 -26.26 1.86
CA LEU A 568 -32.46 -27.65 1.47
C LEU A 568 -30.96 -28.02 1.46
N GLY A 569 -30.08 -27.15 1.97
CA GLY A 569 -28.63 -27.31 1.95
C GLY A 569 -27.99 -26.89 0.62
N GLY A 570 -26.74 -26.41 0.70
CA GLY A 570 -25.97 -25.98 -0.48
C GLY A 570 -26.29 -24.57 -0.98
N VAL A 571 -25.61 -24.19 -2.06
CA VAL A 571 -25.64 -22.87 -2.71
C VAL A 571 -26.38 -23.00 -4.05
N ASP A 572 -27.41 -22.19 -4.24
CA ASP A 572 -28.03 -22.00 -5.55
C ASP A 572 -27.12 -21.09 -6.40
N TYR A 573 -26.43 -21.68 -7.37
CA TYR A 573 -25.41 -20.97 -8.14
C TYR A 573 -26.01 -20.02 -9.19
N CYS A 574 -27.26 -20.26 -9.65
CA CYS A 574 -27.97 -19.36 -10.55
C CYS A 574 -28.41 -18.10 -9.80
N ALA A 575 -29.02 -18.28 -8.62
CA ALA A 575 -29.38 -17.17 -7.75
C ALA A 575 -28.15 -16.39 -7.31
N PHE A 576 -27.06 -17.06 -6.91
CA PHE A 576 -25.79 -16.41 -6.55
C PHE A 576 -25.26 -15.48 -7.64
N LEU A 577 -25.20 -15.95 -8.90
CA LEU A 577 -24.66 -15.14 -10.00
C LEU A 577 -25.58 -13.96 -10.33
N SER A 578 -26.90 -14.16 -10.32
CA SER A 578 -27.87 -13.08 -10.53
C SER A 578 -27.84 -12.05 -9.40
N GLU A 579 -27.83 -12.50 -8.14
CA GLU A 579 -27.75 -11.64 -6.96
C GLU A 579 -26.42 -10.85 -6.95
N SER A 580 -25.32 -11.44 -7.40
CA SER A 580 -24.01 -10.78 -7.51
C SER A 580 -24.06 -9.60 -8.50
N GLN A 581 -24.72 -9.79 -9.65
CA GLN A 581 -24.86 -8.74 -10.65
C GLN A 581 -25.73 -7.57 -10.15
N SER A 582 -26.85 -7.88 -9.48
CA SER A 582 -27.70 -6.86 -8.86
C SER A 582 -26.98 -6.13 -7.71
N ALA A 583 -26.19 -6.84 -6.90
CA ALA A 583 -25.40 -6.23 -5.82
C ALA A 583 -24.35 -5.26 -6.37
N LEU A 584 -23.65 -5.63 -7.44
CA LEU A 584 -22.68 -4.75 -8.10
C LEU A 584 -23.34 -3.49 -8.65
N GLN A 585 -24.50 -3.62 -9.31
CA GLN A 585 -25.27 -2.49 -9.82
C GLN A 585 -25.77 -1.55 -8.71
N ALA A 586 -26.19 -2.09 -7.56
CA ALA A 586 -26.59 -1.28 -6.42
C ALA A 586 -25.39 -0.52 -5.82
N MET A 587 -24.20 -1.14 -5.82
CA MET A 587 -22.98 -0.52 -5.31
C MET A 587 -22.45 0.59 -6.21
N THR A 588 -22.52 0.42 -7.54
CA THR A 588 -22.15 1.45 -8.52
C THR A 588 -23.12 2.63 -8.49
N ALA A 589 -24.44 2.37 -8.43
CA ALA A 589 -25.47 3.41 -8.41
C ALA A 589 -25.42 4.31 -7.16
N ALA A 590 -24.89 3.81 -6.05
CA ALA A 590 -24.74 4.58 -4.81
C ALA A 590 -23.56 5.59 -4.81
N GLY A 591 -22.88 5.79 -5.95
CA GLY A 591 -21.76 6.73 -6.06
C GLY A 591 -20.54 6.32 -5.22
N ASN A 592 -20.38 5.01 -4.97
CA ASN A 592 -19.17 4.52 -4.32
C ASN A 592 -18.06 4.47 -5.39
N ASP A 593 -16.99 5.23 -5.21
CA ASP A 593 -15.76 5.07 -6.00
C ASP A 593 -15.28 3.61 -5.91
N LEU A 594 -15.56 2.88 -6.99
CA LEU A 594 -15.12 1.50 -7.23
C LEU A 594 -13.74 1.46 -7.92
N MET A 595 -13.16 2.63 -8.18
CA MET A 595 -11.76 2.80 -8.57
C MET A 595 -10.92 3.26 -7.37
#